data_AF-A0A2W6ABZ4-F1
#
_entry.id   AF-A0A2W6ABZ4-F1
#
_cell.length_a   1.000
_cell.length_b   1.000
_cell.length_c   1.000
_cell.angle_alpha   90.00
_cell.angle_beta   90.00
_cell.angle_gamma   90.00
#
_symmetry.space_group_name_H-M   'P 1'
#
loop_
_entity.id
_entity.type
_entity.pdbx_description
1 polymer ?
#
loop_
_entity_poly.entity_id
_entity_poly.type
_entity_poly.pdbx_seq_one_letter_code
_entity_poly.pdbx_strand_id
1 'polypeptide(L)'
;MKKPLVTLSLTLAVALTALTASTALAASKTWAATGSGSANWTTPANWVGGTAPVAGDDLTFPVSNGTLTTKTSNNYPAGTSFNSLTLNAEFVNPF
;
A
#
# COMPACT_ATOMS: atom_id res chain seq x y z
N MET A 1 -36.04 39.28 -0.81
CA MET A 1 -34.71 39.24 -0.15
C MET A 1 -34.55 37.94 0.65
N LYS A 2 -33.92 36.89 0.09
CA LYS A 2 -33.52 35.64 0.80
C LYS A 2 -32.29 34.94 0.16
N LYS A 3 -31.42 35.67 -0.55
CA LYS A 3 -30.32 35.10 -1.35
C LYS A 3 -28.88 35.08 -0.76
N PRO A 4 -28.55 35.51 0.49
CA PRO A 4 -27.17 35.42 0.97
C PRO A 4 -26.85 34.13 1.76
N LEU A 5 -27.86 33.43 2.29
CA LEU A 5 -27.64 32.31 3.23
C LEU A 5 -27.28 30.99 2.51
N VAL A 6 -27.82 30.75 1.31
CA VAL A 6 -27.59 29.52 0.54
C VAL A 6 -26.16 29.47 -0.05
N THR A 7 -25.61 30.63 -0.43
CA THR A 7 -24.27 30.72 -1.01
C THR A 7 -23.16 30.53 0.04
N LEU A 8 -23.42 30.90 1.30
CA LEU A 8 -22.49 30.72 2.42
C LEU A 8 -22.38 29.26 2.86
N SER A 9 -23.46 28.48 2.75
CA SER A 9 -23.48 27.05 3.04
C SER A 9 -22.73 26.22 1.99
N LEU A 10 -22.75 26.67 0.73
CA LEU A 10 -22.08 25.97 -0.37
C LEU A 10 -20.55 26.11 -0.31
N THR A 11 -20.03 27.28 0.08
CA THR A 11 -18.59 27.52 0.23
C THR A 11 -17.99 26.81 1.44
N LEU A 12 -18.74 26.72 2.54
CA LEU A 12 -18.29 26.01 3.74
C LEU A 12 -18.17 24.50 3.51
N ALA A 13 -19.07 23.91 2.71
CA ALA A 13 -19.00 22.49 2.33
C ALA A 13 -17.78 22.18 1.44
N VAL A 14 -17.43 23.07 0.50
CA VAL A 14 -16.27 22.91 -0.39
C VAL A 14 -14.94 23.08 0.38
N ALA A 15 -14.89 23.99 1.35
CA ALA A 15 -13.73 24.17 2.21
C ALA A 15 -13.47 22.95 3.13
N LEU A 16 -14.52 22.24 3.55
CA LEU A 16 -14.40 21.05 4.40
C LEU A 16 -13.95 19.80 3.61
N THR A 17 -14.27 19.71 2.31
CA THR A 17 -13.78 18.64 1.43
C THR A 17 -12.32 18.80 1.00
N ALA A 18 -11.75 20.01 1.10
CA ALA A 18 -10.36 20.26 0.71
C ALA A 18 -9.33 19.88 1.80
N LEU A 19 -9.77 19.67 3.04
CA LEU A 19 -8.88 19.44 4.19
C LEU A 19 -8.51 17.95 4.39
N THR A 20 -9.03 17.04 3.57
CA THR A 20 -8.71 15.61 3.65
C THR A 20 -7.68 15.17 2.61
N ALA A 21 -6.95 16.10 1.98
CA ALA A 21 -5.75 15.77 1.21
C ALA A 21 -4.66 15.29 2.18
N SER A 22 -4.86 14.08 2.72
CA SER A 22 -3.89 13.34 3.49
C SER A 22 -2.72 13.15 2.54
N THR A 23 -1.60 13.81 2.81
CA THR A 23 -0.33 13.46 2.15
C THR A 23 -0.09 11.99 2.46
N ALA A 24 -0.35 11.11 1.50
CA ALA A 24 -0.01 9.71 1.61
C ALA A 24 1.51 9.66 1.70
N LEU A 25 2.04 9.58 2.93
CA LEU A 25 3.41 9.16 3.14
C LEU A 25 3.47 7.74 2.59
N ALA A 26 4.26 7.51 1.54
CA ALA A 26 4.53 6.18 1.04
C ALA A 26 4.97 5.31 2.23
N ALA A 27 4.12 4.37 2.64
CA ALA A 27 4.46 3.51 3.77
C ALA A 27 5.31 2.37 3.24
N SER A 28 6.40 2.05 3.94
CA SER A 28 7.16 0.84 3.63
C SER A 28 6.44 -0.38 4.18
N LYS A 29 6.11 -1.33 3.30
CA LYS A 29 5.47 -2.60 3.63
C LYS A 29 6.44 -3.73 3.33
N THR A 30 6.71 -4.56 4.33
CA THR A 30 7.61 -5.70 4.19
C THR A 30 6.80 -6.99 4.13
N TRP A 31 7.05 -7.81 3.13
CA TRP A 31 6.46 -9.13 2.99
C TRP A 31 7.01 -10.06 4.08
N ALA A 32 6.11 -10.65 4.89
CA ALA A 32 6.47 -11.54 5.98
C ALA A 32 6.50 -13.01 5.57
N ALA A 33 5.80 -13.39 4.50
CA ALA A 33 5.60 -14.78 4.08
C ALA A 33 5.03 -15.72 5.17
N THR A 34 4.46 -15.17 6.25
CA THR A 34 3.97 -15.93 7.41
C THR A 34 2.49 -16.31 7.33
N GLY A 35 1.73 -15.80 6.36
CA GLY A 35 0.31 -16.09 6.24
C GLY A 35 0.07 -17.54 5.85
N SER A 36 -0.70 -18.27 6.66
CA SER A 36 -1.06 -19.68 6.44
C SER A 36 -2.13 -19.89 5.35
N GLY A 37 -2.19 -19.01 4.34
CA GLY A 37 -3.24 -18.95 3.33
C GLY A 37 -2.73 -18.54 1.95
N SER A 38 -3.59 -17.90 1.15
CA SER A 38 -3.21 -17.42 -0.18
C SER A 38 -2.09 -16.38 -0.09
N ALA A 39 -1.07 -16.53 -0.94
CA ALA A 39 0.07 -15.61 -1.04
C ALA A 39 -0.28 -14.28 -1.77
N ASN A 40 -1.48 -13.77 -1.51
CA ASN A 40 -2.05 -12.57 -2.11
C ASN A 40 -1.52 -11.31 -1.43
N TRP A 41 -1.22 -10.28 -2.20
CA TRP A 41 -0.73 -9.00 -1.68
C TRP A 41 -1.80 -8.22 -0.91
N THR A 42 -3.09 -8.48 -1.14
CA THR A 42 -4.17 -7.84 -0.37
C THR A 42 -4.41 -8.50 0.99
N THR A 43 -3.78 -9.64 1.30
CA THR A 43 -3.98 -10.35 2.58
C THR A 43 -3.11 -9.71 3.66
N PRO A 44 -3.69 -9.05 4.69
CA PRO A 44 -2.90 -8.28 5.65
C PRO A 44 -1.89 -9.14 6.46
N ALA A 45 -2.25 -10.39 6.76
CA ALA A 45 -1.39 -11.33 7.47
C ALA A 45 -0.10 -11.72 6.72
N ASN A 46 -0.02 -11.46 5.40
CA ASN A 46 1.20 -11.69 4.63
C ASN A 46 2.23 -10.57 4.78
N TRP A 47 1.89 -9.47 5.46
CA TRP A 47 2.73 -8.30 5.63
C TRP A 47 3.11 -8.10 7.09
N VAL A 48 4.34 -7.64 7.31
CA VAL A 48 4.81 -7.24 8.65
C VAL A 48 3.88 -6.16 9.19
N GLY A 49 3.47 -6.30 10.45
CA GLY A 49 2.50 -5.41 11.09
C GLY A 49 1.03 -5.72 10.75
N GLY A 50 0.75 -6.74 9.94
CA GLY A 50 -0.62 -7.21 9.71
C GLY A 50 -1.49 -6.24 8.91
N THR A 51 -0.88 -5.40 8.06
CA THR A 51 -1.57 -4.43 7.20
C THR A 51 -1.17 -4.63 5.76
N ALA A 52 -2.14 -4.82 4.87
CA ALA A 52 -1.88 -4.87 3.44
C ALA A 52 -1.48 -3.48 2.91
N PRO A 53 -0.68 -3.42 1.83
CA PRO A 53 -0.33 -2.16 1.19
C PRO A 53 -1.51 -1.43 0.56
N VAL A 54 -1.31 -0.16 0.27
CA VAL A 54 -2.20 0.63 -0.58
C VAL A 54 -1.41 1.24 -1.75
N ALA A 55 -2.12 1.85 -2.70
CA ALA A 55 -1.48 2.55 -3.80
C ALA A 55 -0.52 3.62 -3.27
N GLY A 56 0.68 3.70 -3.84
CA GLY A 56 1.75 4.60 -3.44
C GLY A 56 2.69 4.06 -2.35
N ASP A 57 2.42 2.91 -1.75
CA ASP A 57 3.34 2.29 -0.78
C ASP A 57 4.63 1.78 -1.44
N ASP A 58 5.69 1.68 -0.64
CA ASP A 58 6.95 1.01 -0.99
C ASP A 58 6.89 -0.44 -0.51
N LEU A 59 7.10 -1.40 -1.40
CA LEU A 59 7.00 -2.82 -1.08
C LEU A 59 8.37 -3.47 -1.06
N THR A 60 8.68 -4.15 0.04
CA THR A 60 9.94 -4.88 0.23
C THR A 60 9.65 -6.37 0.34
N PHE A 61 10.27 -7.17 -0.54
CA PHE A 61 10.21 -8.62 -0.52
C PHE A 61 11.58 -9.18 -0.13
N PRO A 62 11.78 -9.54 1.16
CA PRO A 62 13.06 -10.07 1.61
C PRO A 62 13.30 -11.49 1.10
N VAL A 63 14.57 -11.84 0.88
CA VAL A 63 15.00 -13.25 0.91
C VAL A 63 14.96 -13.75 2.35
N SER A 64 14.39 -14.93 2.54
CA SER A 64 14.57 -15.70 3.77
C SER A 64 15.32 -16.97 3.39
N ASN A 65 16.43 -17.24 4.07
CA ASN A 65 17.23 -18.46 3.91
C ASN A 65 17.70 -18.74 2.46
N GLY A 66 18.15 -17.70 1.75
CA GLY A 66 18.63 -17.81 0.36
C GLY A 66 17.53 -18.15 -0.67
N THR A 67 16.27 -18.27 -0.24
CA THR A 67 15.13 -18.50 -1.12
C THR A 67 14.31 -17.21 -1.19
N LEU A 68 14.26 -16.60 -2.37
CA LEU A 68 13.26 -15.57 -2.63
C LEU A 68 11.88 -16.21 -2.43
N THR A 69 10.96 -15.50 -1.78
CA THR A 69 9.55 -15.92 -1.78
C THR A 69 9.01 -15.70 -3.20
N THR A 70 9.27 -16.64 -4.10
CA THR A 70 9.05 -16.49 -5.56
C THR A 70 7.59 -16.72 -5.97
N LYS A 71 6.73 -17.15 -5.04
CA LYS A 71 5.31 -17.43 -5.32
C LYS A 71 4.41 -16.54 -4.46
N THR A 72 4.28 -15.28 -4.85
CA THR A 72 3.25 -14.36 -4.34
C THR A 72 2.40 -13.85 -5.50
N SER A 73 1.19 -13.37 -5.22
CA SER A 73 0.24 -12.92 -6.24
C SER A 73 -0.18 -11.49 -5.95
N ASN A 74 0.11 -10.59 -6.90
CA ASN A 74 -0.52 -9.28 -6.92
C ASN A 74 -1.96 -9.42 -7.40
N ASN A 75 -2.91 -9.25 -6.49
CA ASN A 75 -4.35 -9.34 -6.74
C ASN A 75 -5.07 -8.01 -6.52
N TYR A 76 -4.36 -6.88 -6.58
CA TYR A 76 -4.98 -5.56 -6.62
C TYR A 76 -5.63 -5.30 -7.98
N PRO A 77 -6.63 -4.40 -8.06
CA PRO A 77 -7.20 -3.97 -9.33
C PRO A 77 -6.12 -3.44 -10.28
N ALA A 78 -6.29 -3.70 -11.58
CA ALA A 78 -5.42 -3.16 -12.62
C ALA A 78 -5.33 -1.62 -12.50
N GLY A 79 -4.13 -1.07 -12.64
CA GLY A 79 -3.86 0.36 -12.46
C GLY A 79 -3.51 0.77 -11.02
N THR A 80 -3.50 -0.17 -10.07
CA THR A 80 -2.91 0.08 -8.75
C THR A 80 -1.40 0.23 -8.88
N SER A 81 -0.90 1.44 -8.62
CA SER A 81 0.54 1.76 -8.66
C SER A 81 1.14 1.74 -7.26
N PHE A 82 2.25 1.05 -7.09
CA PHE A 82 3.13 1.12 -5.92
C PHE A 82 4.31 2.05 -6.24
N ASN A 83 4.89 2.70 -5.22
CA ASN A 83 6.00 3.63 -5.44
C ASN A 83 7.30 2.88 -5.77
N SER A 84 7.57 1.77 -5.09
CA SER A 84 8.70 0.91 -5.40
C SER A 84 8.43 -0.56 -5.05
N LEU A 85 9.22 -1.43 -5.69
CA LEU A 85 9.30 -2.86 -5.42
C LEU A 85 10.77 -3.21 -5.20
N THR A 86 11.14 -3.44 -3.94
CA THR A 86 12.49 -3.85 -3.56
C THR A 86 12.54 -5.37 -3.40
N LEU A 87 13.44 -6.00 -4.15
CA LEU A 87 13.73 -7.43 -4.08
C LEU A 87 15.14 -7.58 -3.49
N ASN A 88 15.22 -7.91 -2.20
CA ASN A 88 16.50 -8.10 -1.53
C ASN A 88 16.95 -9.52 -1.85
N ALA A 89 17.87 -9.71 -2.79
CA ALA A 89 18.50 -11.00 -3.02
C ALA A 89 19.91 -10.98 -2.43
N GLU A 90 20.24 -11.97 -1.60
CA GLU A 90 21.63 -12.27 -1.29
C GLU A 90 22.15 -13.20 -2.39
N PHE A 91 23.20 -12.76 -3.10
CA PHE A 91 23.92 -13.66 -3.99
C PHE A 91 24.65 -14.70 -3.13
N VAL A 92 24.05 -15.87 -3.00
CA VAL A 92 24.73 -17.04 -2.44
C VAL A 92 25.59 -17.61 -3.56
N ASN A 93 26.91 -17.36 -3.53
CA ASN A 93 27.84 -17.98 -4.47
C ASN A 93 27.80 -19.51 -4.25
N PRO A 94 27.33 -20.32 -5.21
CA PRO A 94 27.17 -21.76 -5.02
C PRO A 94 28.46 -22.56 -5.33
N PHE A 95 29.61 -21.89 -5.41
CA PHE A 95 30.92 -22.48 -5.73
C PHE A 95 31.96 -22.16 -4.67
#